data_AF-A0A529B1N2-F1
#
_entry.id   AF-A0A529B1N2-F1
#
_cell.length_a   1.000
_cell.length_b   1.000
_cell.length_c   1.000
_cell.angle_alpha   90.00
_cell.angle_beta   90.00
_cell.angle_gamma   90.00
#
_symmetry.space_group_name_H-M   'P 1'
#
loop_
_entity.id
_entity.type
_entity.pdbx_description
1 polymer ?
#
loop_
_entity_poly.entity_id
_entity_poly.type
_entity_poly.pdbx_seq_one_letter_code
_entity_poly.pdbx_strand_id
1 'polypeptide(L)' 'MYLGLVDQDNRIVGEIFLSDIDGRVTITLGQPGVPVEVVEWMIAKAKVRLPTTDPVSASDGSGGVL' A
#
# COMPACT_ATOMS: atom_id res chain seq x y z
N MET A 1 3.00 4.96 3.54
CA MET A 1 3.22 3.79 4.44
C MET A 1 4.33 2.90 3.87
N TYR A 2 5.24 2.39 4.72
CA TYR A 2 6.38 1.54 4.32
C TYR A 2 6.32 0.14 4.96
N LEU A 3 6.63 -0.90 4.19
CA LEU A 3 6.79 -2.28 4.65
C LEU A 3 8.03 -2.92 4.00
N GLY A 4 9.03 -3.27 4.82
CA GLY A 4 10.15 -4.11 4.42
C GLY A 4 9.93 -5.58 4.78
N LEU A 5 10.34 -6.48 3.89
CA LEU A 5 10.43 -7.91 4.12
C LEU A 5 11.90 -8.34 4.07
N VAL A 6 12.34 -9.08 5.08
CA VAL A 6 13.68 -9.66 5.16
C VAL A 6 13.62 -11.18 5.11
N ASP A 7 14.67 -11.80 4.58
CA ASP A 7 14.87 -13.25 4.65
C ASP A 7 15.47 -13.68 6.00
N GLN A 8 15.81 -14.97 6.11
CA GLN A 8 16.40 -15.58 7.30
C GLN A 8 17.80 -15.03 7.61
N ASP A 9 18.50 -14.49 6.60
CA ASP A 9 19.83 -13.88 6.72
C ASP A 9 19.74 -12.37 6.95
N ASN A 10 18.54 -11.84 7.22
CA ASN A 10 18.25 -10.42 7.41
C ASN A 10 18.58 -9.56 6.18
N ARG A 11 18.48 -10.12 4.98
CA ARG A 11 18.61 -9.38 3.72
C ARG A 11 17.25 -8.91 3.24
N ILE A 12 17.19 -7.72 2.66
CA ILE A 12 15.95 -7.19 2.09
C ILE A 12 15.55 -8.03 0.87
N VAL A 13 14.39 -8.68 0.98
CA VAL A 13 13.75 -9.46 -0.09
C VAL A 13 12.85 -8.55 -0.91
N GLY A 14 12.14 -7.64 -0.25
CA GLY A 14 11.31 -6.66 -0.91
C GLY A 14 10.91 -5.50 0.00
N GLU A 15 10.63 -4.38 -0.63
CA GLU A 15 10.14 -3.16 -0.01
C GLU A 15 8.86 -2.73 -0.71
N ILE A 16 7.84 -2.38 0.06
CA ILE A 16 6.64 -1.75 -0.42
C ILE A 16 6.54 -0.35 0.16
N PHE A 17 6.33 0.60 -0.75
CA PHE A 17 5.81 1.91 -0.43
C PHE A 17 4.38 2.01 -0.97
N LEU A 18 3.44 2.35 -0.08
CA LEU A 18 2.06 2.60 -0.42
C LEU A 18 1.71 4.04 -0.06
N SER A 19 1.37 4.81 -1.08
CA SER A 19 0.90 6.20 -0.95
C SER A 19 -0.53 6.20 -0.42
N ASP A 20 -0.77 6.94 0.66
CA ASP A 20 -2.07 7.18 1.26
C ASP A 20 -2.84 8.33 0.60
N ILE A 21 -2.17 9.13 -0.24
CA ILE A 21 -2.77 10.26 -0.97
C ILE A 21 -3.46 9.80 -2.26
N ASP A 22 -2.79 8.97 -3.06
CA ASP A 22 -3.26 8.57 -4.40
C ASP A 22 -3.35 7.05 -4.59
N GLY A 23 -3.09 6.27 -3.54
CA GLY A 23 -3.17 4.81 -3.56
C GLY A 23 -2.09 4.14 -4.40
N ARG A 24 -1.09 4.87 -4.91
CA ARG A 24 -0.01 4.27 -5.70
C ARG A 24 0.83 3.33 -4.85
N VAL A 25 1.10 2.16 -5.42
CA VAL A 25 2.00 1.14 -4.85
C VAL A 25 3.31 1.19 -5.62
N THR A 26 4.43 1.31 -4.91
CA THR A 26 5.77 1.06 -5.45
C THR A 26 6.35 -0.15 -4.73
N ILE A 27 6.89 -1.08 -5.51
CA ILE A 27 7.49 -2.31 -5.01
C ILE A 27 8.91 -2.39 -5.55
N THR A 28 9.86 -2.65 -4.66
CA THR A 28 11.25 -2.92 -5.00
C THR A 28 11.59 -4.31 -4.51
N LEU A 29 12.10 -5.17 -5.40
CA LEU A 29 12.51 -6.54 -5.06
C LEU A 29 14.03 -6.57 -4.96
N GLY A 30 14.55 -6.99 -3.80
CA GLY A 30 15.99 -7.03 -3.51
C GLY A 30 16.67 -8.31 -3.99
N GLN A 31 15.89 -9.31 -4.40
CA GLN A 31 16.39 -10.60 -4.88
C GLN A 31 15.71 -11.00 -6.18
N PRO A 32 16.44 -11.63 -7.12
CA PRO A 32 15.82 -12.27 -8.26
C PRO A 32 15.02 -13.51 -7.81
N GLY A 33 13.88 -13.76 -8.44
CA GLY A 33 13.08 -14.96 -8.17
C GLY A 33 12.18 -14.89 -6.94
N VAL A 34 11.88 -13.69 -6.42
CA VAL A 34 10.84 -13.54 -5.39
C VAL A 34 9.51 -14.08 -5.94
N PRO A 35 8.86 -15.05 -5.25
CA PRO A 35 7.59 -15.61 -5.70
C PRO A 35 6.50 -14.54 -5.78
N VAL A 36 5.60 -14.66 -6.76
CA VAL A 36 4.49 -13.70 -6.96
C VAL A 36 3.58 -13.64 -5.73
N GLU A 37 3.39 -14.77 -5.06
CA GLU A 37 2.57 -14.90 -3.85
C GLU A 37 3.14 -14.07 -2.70
N VAL A 38 4.46 -13.92 -2.62
CA VAL A 38 5.12 -13.06 -1.63
C VAL A 38 4.83 -11.59 -1.94
N VAL A 39 4.89 -11.20 -3.22
CA VAL A 39 4.56 -9.84 -3.65
C VAL A 39 3.11 -9.49 -3.33
N GLU A 40 2.18 -10.38 -3.66
CA GLU A 40 0.75 -10.21 -3.37
C GLU A 40 0.48 -10.11 -1.85
N TRP A 41 1.12 -10.98 -1.07
CA TRP A 41 1.04 -10.93 0.39
C TRP A 41 1.56 -9.60 0.95
N MET A 42 2.68 -9.09 0.44
CA MET A 42 3.24 -7.80 0.86
C MET A 42 2.25 -6.65 0.56
N ILE A 43 1.63 -6.64 -0.63
CA ILE A 43 0.63 -5.63 -1.00
C ILE A 43 -0.58 -5.70 -0.06
N ALA A 44 -1.12 -6.89 0.19
CA ALA A 44 -2.26 -7.08 1.08
C ALA A 44 -1.94 -6.58 2.50
N LYS A 45 -0.75 -6.93 3.02
CA LYS A 45 -0.30 -6.49 4.34
C LYS A 45 -0.10 -4.97 4.41
N ALA A 46 0.34 -4.33 3.33
CA ALA A 46 0.47 -2.89 3.26
C ALA A 46 -0.89 -2.19 3.29
N LYS A 47 -1.86 -2.69 2.52
CA LYS A 47 -3.23 -2.15 2.47
C LYS A 47 -3.93 -2.20 3.84
N VAL A 48 -3.75 -3.26 4.61
CA VAL A 48 -4.33 -3.39 5.97
C VAL A 48 -3.76 -2.36 6.94
N ARG A 49 -2.53 -1.89 6.73
CA ARG A 49 -1.85 -0.93 7.60
C ARG A 49 -2.15 0.52 7.25
N LEU A 50 -2.72 0.78 6.08
CA LEU A 50 -3.22 2.11 5.77
C LEU A 50 -4.43 2.41 6.67
N PRO A 51 -4.56 3.65 7.17
CA PRO A 51 -5.85 4.12 7.64
C PRO A 51 -6.87 3.88 6.53
N THR A 52 -8.08 3.48 6.88
CA THR A 52 -9.19 3.49 5.93
C THR A 52 -9.39 4.95 5.52
N THR A 53 -8.83 5.34 4.37
CA THR A 53 -9.20 6.59 3.75
C THR A 53 -10.62 6.36 3.26
N ASP A 54 -11.61 6.60 4.12
CA ASP A 54 -12.96 6.82 3.63
C ASP A 54 -12.80 7.90 2.55
N PRO A 55 -13.21 7.64 1.30
CA PRO A 55 -13.33 8.74 0.36
C PRO A 55 -14.28 9.70 1.06
N VAL A 56 -13.79 10.90 1.42
CA VAL A 56 -14.68 11.99 1.81
C VAL A 56 -15.73 12.01 0.71
N SER A 57 -16.93 11.57 1.05
CA SER A 57 -18.10 11.74 0.23
C SER A 57 -18.23 13.25 0.11
N ALA A 58 -17.81 13.80 -1.01
CA ALA A 58 -18.29 15.09 -1.47
C ALA A 58 -19.76 14.91 -1.84
N SER A 59 -20.59 14.65 -0.82
CA SER A 59 -22.04 14.62 -0.89
C SER A 59 -22.57 15.03 0.47
N ASP A 60 -22.42 16.31 0.77
CA ASP A 60 -23.23 17.11 1.71
C ASP A 60 -22.96 18.59 1.34
N GLY A 61 -23.88 19.36 0.77
CA GLY A 61 -25.26 19.11 0.45
C GLY A 61 -25.81 20.14 -0.53
N SER A 62 -26.97 19.81 -1.07
CA SER A 62 -27.87 20.70 -1.80
C SER A 62 -28.28 21.91 -0.94
N GLY A 63 -28.43 23.09 -1.57
CA GLY A 63 -29.31 24.15 -1.05
C GLY A 63 -28.78 25.57 -1.18
N GLY A 64 -29.05 26.23 -2.31
CA GLY A 64 -28.78 27.66 -2.48
C GLY A 64 -29.40 28.22 -3.75
N VAL A 65 -30.73 28.36 -3.74
CA VAL A 65 -31.46 29.24 -4.66
C VAL A 65 -31.09 30.68 -4.32
N LEU A 66 -30.51 31.41 -5.27
CA LEU A 66 -30.75 32.83 -5.53
C LEU A 66 -30.52 33.11 -7.02
#